data_AF-A0A7C9JXD5-F1
#
_entry.id   AF-A0A7C9JXD5-F1
#
_cell.length_a   1.000
_cell.length_b   1.000
_cell.length_c   1.000
_cell.angle_alpha   90.00
_cell.angle_beta   90.00
_cell.angle_gamma   90.00
#
_symmetry.space_group_name_H-M   'P 1'
#
loop_
_entity.id
_entity.type
_entity.pdbx_description
1 polymer ?
#
loop_
_entity_poly.entity_id
_entity_poly.type
_entity_poly.pdbx_seq_one_letter_code
_entity_poly.pdbx_strand_id
1 'polypeptide(L)'
;MAGRKKPDAQDARQALLQPLAGYRHKTMDVPTTSAKVIVREPSSDDWLMWQARLQAVAGEEVSEENAAAIAQRIEADDDHTPEAVMLVRVLIDPKTNERLFSDDDVDAVAAGWGPVYGRYLAAAFQLAGIGEKPVEAAKKN
;
A
#
# COMPACT_ATOMS: atom_id res chain seq x y z
N MET A 1 29.77 11.00 -27.43
CA MET A 1 28.33 11.11 -27.11
C MET A 1 27.63 9.89 -27.70
N ALA A 2 27.45 8.81 -26.92
CA ALA A 2 26.81 7.59 -27.41
C ALA A 2 25.31 7.84 -27.62
N GLY A 3 24.84 7.68 -28.86
CA GLY A 3 23.43 7.82 -29.22
C GLY A 3 22.61 6.74 -28.53
N ARG A 4 21.64 7.15 -27.71
CA ARG A 4 20.70 6.24 -27.05
C ARG A 4 19.83 5.60 -28.14
N LYS A 5 20.09 4.33 -28.47
CA LYS A 5 19.32 3.54 -29.44
C LYS A 5 17.85 3.53 -28.97
N LYS A 6 16.90 3.86 -29.85
CA LYS A 6 15.47 3.76 -29.50
C LYS A 6 15.18 2.29 -29.16
N PRO A 7 14.55 1.99 -28.01
CA PRO A 7 14.18 0.63 -27.68
C PRO A 7 13.25 0.11 -28.78
N ASP A 8 13.51 -1.11 -29.26
CA ASP A 8 12.60 -1.74 -30.21
C ASP A 8 11.32 -2.21 -29.50
N ALA A 9 10.28 -2.57 -30.26
CA ALA A 9 9.00 -2.98 -29.69
C ALA A 9 9.12 -4.25 -28.80
N GLN A 10 10.15 -5.06 -29.03
CA GLN A 10 10.40 -6.29 -28.28
C GLN A 10 11.04 -6.00 -26.92
N ASP A 11 11.99 -5.05 -26.86
CA ASP A 11 12.56 -4.52 -25.62
C ASP A 11 11.47 -3.90 -24.73
N ALA A 12 10.58 -3.09 -25.32
CA ALA A 12 9.47 -2.47 -24.61
C ALA A 12 8.49 -3.51 -24.04
N ARG A 13 8.16 -4.53 -24.83
CA ARG A 13 7.31 -5.65 -24.36
C ARG A 13 7.96 -6.40 -23.21
N GLN A 14 9.24 -6.71 -23.31
CA GLN A 14 9.96 -7.44 -22.26
C GLN A 14 10.03 -6.64 -20.95
N ALA A 15 10.18 -5.32 -21.04
CA ALA A 15 10.15 -4.44 -19.87
C ALA A 15 8.77 -4.41 -19.21
N LEU A 16 7.69 -4.31 -19.98
CA LEU A 16 6.31 -4.30 -19.47
C LEU A 16 5.83 -5.63 -18.89
N LEU A 17 6.52 -6.73 -19.20
CA LEU A 17 6.26 -8.06 -18.62
C LEU A 17 7.01 -8.31 -17.31
N GLN A 18 7.90 -7.41 -16.88
CA GLN A 18 8.59 -7.56 -15.61
C GLN A 18 7.59 -7.45 -14.44
N PRO A 19 7.83 -8.18 -13.33
CA PRO A 19 7.10 -7.96 -12.09
C PRO A 19 7.13 -6.48 -11.70
N LEU A 20 5.99 -5.96 -11.25
CA LEU A 20 5.78 -4.56 -10.87
C LEU A 20 5.80 -3.52 -12.00
N ALA A 21 6.01 -3.89 -13.27
CA ALA A 21 6.04 -2.92 -14.38
C ALA A 21 4.74 -2.10 -14.54
N GLY A 22 3.61 -2.63 -14.04
CA GLY A 22 2.33 -1.95 -14.00
C GLY A 22 2.10 -1.02 -12.81
N TYR A 23 3.09 -0.86 -11.91
CA TYR A 23 2.95 -0.13 -10.67
C TYR A 23 4.04 0.94 -10.51
N ARG A 24 3.68 2.09 -9.97
CA ARG A 24 4.64 3.02 -9.38
C ARG A 24 5.19 2.39 -8.10
N HIS A 25 6.51 2.35 -7.98
CA HIS A 25 7.17 1.75 -6.83
C HIS A 25 8.52 2.40 -6.52
N LYS A 26 9.01 2.23 -5.28
CA LYS A 26 10.35 2.65 -4.85
C LYS A 26 10.93 1.69 -3.82
N THR A 27 12.24 1.58 -3.79
CA THR A 27 12.96 0.82 -2.76
C THR A 27 13.19 1.68 -1.53
N MET A 28 12.97 1.11 -0.34
CA MET A 28 13.22 1.75 0.95
C MET A 28 14.01 0.82 1.87
N ASP A 29 14.81 1.40 2.76
CA ASP A 29 15.61 0.64 3.73
C ASP A 29 14.76 0.22 4.94
N VAL A 30 15.09 -0.92 5.53
CA VAL A 30 14.50 -1.41 6.80
C VAL A 30 15.36 -0.91 7.96
N PRO A 31 14.87 0.01 8.83
CA PRO A 31 15.74 0.73 9.77
C PRO A 31 16.58 -0.12 10.72
N THR A 32 16.10 -1.31 11.09
CA THR A 32 16.75 -2.19 12.07
C THR A 32 17.72 -3.18 11.46
N THR A 33 17.86 -3.21 10.13
CA THR A 33 18.68 -4.20 9.42
C THR A 33 19.37 -3.56 8.20
N SER A 34 20.19 -4.34 7.49
CA SER A 34 20.70 -3.95 6.17
C SER A 34 19.74 -4.31 5.02
N ALA A 35 18.54 -4.82 5.33
CA ALA A 35 17.57 -5.24 4.33
C ALA A 35 16.87 -4.05 3.66
N LYS A 36 16.32 -4.31 2.47
CA LYS A 36 15.50 -3.36 1.72
C LYS A 36 14.15 -4.00 1.42
N VAL A 37 13.15 -3.15 1.24
CA VAL A 37 11.81 -3.51 0.79
C VAL A 37 11.42 -2.64 -0.40
N ILE A 38 10.61 -3.17 -1.30
CA ILE A 38 9.97 -2.35 -2.34
C ILE A 38 8.59 -1.94 -1.83
N VAL A 39 8.30 -0.65 -1.86
CA VAL A 39 6.96 -0.12 -1.65
C VAL A 39 6.36 0.18 -3.01
N ARG A 40 5.19 -0.38 -3.31
CA ARG A 40 4.41 -0.06 -4.51
C ARG A 40 3.16 0.76 -4.16
N GLU A 41 2.57 1.41 -5.16
CA GLU A 41 1.22 1.94 -5.02
C GLU A 41 0.19 0.82 -4.81
N PRO A 42 -0.91 1.07 -4.09
CA PRO A 42 -2.02 0.14 -3.98
C PRO A 42 -2.69 -0.11 -5.34
N SER A 43 -3.13 -1.35 -5.56
CA SER A 43 -3.99 -1.74 -6.67
C SER A 43 -5.46 -1.55 -6.35
N SER A 44 -6.34 -1.66 -7.34
CA SER A 44 -7.80 -1.66 -7.11
C SER A 44 -8.25 -2.76 -6.15
N ASP A 45 -7.64 -3.96 -6.21
CA ASP A 45 -7.97 -5.04 -5.28
C ASP A 45 -7.57 -4.71 -3.84
N ASP A 46 -6.43 -4.05 -3.65
CA ASP A 46 -5.98 -3.63 -2.31
C ASP A 46 -6.95 -2.61 -1.69
N TRP A 47 -7.51 -1.72 -2.51
CA TRP A 47 -8.55 -0.79 -2.07
C TRP A 47 -9.85 -1.50 -1.68
N LEU A 48 -10.29 -2.49 -2.45
CA LEU A 48 -11.48 -3.28 -2.13
C LEU A 48 -11.32 -4.01 -0.80
N MET A 49 -10.14 -4.59 -0.56
CA MET A 49 -9.85 -5.30 0.69
C MET A 49 -9.80 -4.35 1.89
N TRP A 50 -9.23 -3.16 1.70
CA TRP A 50 -9.26 -2.12 2.72
C TRP A 50 -10.68 -1.62 3.02
N GLN A 51 -11.51 -1.38 2.01
CA GLN A 51 -12.92 -1.02 2.19
C GLN A 51 -13.69 -2.12 2.93
N ALA A 52 -13.50 -3.39 2.57
CA ALA A 52 -14.11 -4.52 3.27
C ALA A 52 -13.70 -4.56 4.75
N ARG A 53 -12.43 -4.26 5.05
CA ARG A 53 -11.97 -4.15 6.45
C ARG A 53 -12.64 -3.00 7.19
N LEU A 54 -12.72 -1.82 6.57
CA LEU A 54 -13.41 -0.68 7.18
C LEU A 54 -14.88 -1.01 7.48
N GLN A 55 -15.58 -1.68 6.57
CA GLN A 55 -16.96 -2.11 6.79
C GLN A 55 -17.07 -3.09 7.97
N ALA A 56 -16.15 -4.05 8.07
CA ALA A 56 -16.11 -5.01 9.16
C ALA A 56 -15.89 -4.33 10.53
N VAL A 57 -15.00 -3.34 10.60
CA VAL A 57 -14.74 -2.56 11.82
C VAL A 57 -15.91 -1.63 12.15
N ALA A 58 -16.48 -0.97 11.14
CA ALA A 58 -17.59 -0.03 11.32
C ALA A 58 -18.90 -0.73 11.72
N GLY A 59 -19.08 -1.99 11.32
CA GLY A 59 -20.32 -2.75 11.47
C GLY A 59 -21.43 -2.29 10.51
N GLU A 60 -21.08 -1.47 9.52
CA GLU A 60 -22.00 -0.85 8.56
C GLU A 60 -21.28 -0.60 7.22
N GLU A 61 -22.04 -0.32 6.17
CA GLU A 61 -21.47 0.04 4.87
C GLU A 61 -20.77 1.40 4.94
N VAL A 62 -19.56 1.49 4.38
CA VAL A 62 -18.79 2.74 4.33
C VAL A 62 -19.33 3.61 3.19
N SER A 63 -19.75 4.83 3.52
CA SER A 63 -20.21 5.84 2.58
C SER A 63 -19.48 7.16 2.80
N GLU A 64 -19.60 8.11 1.87
CA GLU A 64 -19.02 9.45 2.06
C GLU A 64 -19.58 10.17 3.30
N GLU A 65 -20.84 9.88 3.66
CA GLU A 65 -21.54 10.52 4.78
C GLU A 65 -21.03 10.04 6.14
N ASN A 66 -20.66 8.76 6.26
CA ASN A 66 -20.20 8.17 7.53
C ASN A 66 -18.68 7.95 7.61
N ALA A 67 -17.93 8.11 6.51
CA ALA A 67 -16.48 7.87 6.48
C ALA A 67 -15.70 8.63 7.56
N ALA A 68 -16.06 9.89 7.82
CA ALA A 68 -15.42 10.70 8.86
C ALA A 68 -15.70 10.18 10.27
N ALA A 69 -16.92 9.70 10.52
CA ALA A 69 -17.31 9.12 11.81
C ALA A 69 -16.66 7.74 12.03
N ILE A 70 -16.56 6.93 10.96
CA ILE A 70 -15.83 5.66 10.96
C ILE A 70 -14.36 5.90 11.33
N ALA A 71 -13.71 6.85 10.65
CA ALA A 71 -12.32 7.21 10.94
C ALA A 71 -12.09 7.66 12.38
N GLN A 72 -12.98 8.49 12.93
CA GLN A 72 -12.88 8.93 14.32
C GLN A 72 -13.02 7.78 15.32
N ARG A 73 -13.88 6.80 15.04
CA ARG A 73 -14.00 5.59 15.88
C ARG A 73 -12.73 4.76 15.85
N ILE A 74 -12.19 4.49 14.66
CA ILE A 74 -10.93 3.76 14.47
C ILE A 74 -9.79 4.43 15.25
N GLU A 75 -9.68 5.76 15.15
CA GLU A 75 -8.68 6.52 15.90
C GLU A 75 -8.92 6.47 17.42
N ALA A 76 -10.16 6.55 17.87
CA ALA A 76 -10.51 6.47 19.29
C ALA A 76 -10.24 5.07 19.89
N ASP A 77 -10.43 4.02 19.10
CA ASP A 77 -10.22 2.63 19.49
C ASP A 77 -8.76 2.18 19.30
N ASP A 78 -7.88 3.05 18.77
CA ASP A 78 -6.48 2.76 18.41
C ASP A 78 -6.38 1.52 17.49
N ASP A 79 -7.37 1.34 16.60
CA ASP A 79 -7.43 0.20 15.69
C ASP A 79 -6.59 0.46 14.43
N HIS A 80 -5.47 -0.25 14.33
CA HIS A 80 -4.56 -0.16 13.17
C HIS A 80 -4.80 -1.21 12.10
N THR A 81 -5.86 -2.02 12.23
CA THR A 81 -6.12 -3.10 11.28
C THR A 81 -6.45 -2.62 9.86
N PRO A 82 -7.13 -1.47 9.64
CA PRO A 82 -7.29 -0.93 8.29
C PRO A 82 -5.94 -0.56 7.67
N GLU A 83 -5.05 0.14 8.38
CA GLU A 83 -3.74 0.48 7.88
C GLU A 83 -2.86 -0.77 7.63
N ALA A 84 -2.94 -1.76 8.51
CA ALA A 84 -2.22 -3.02 8.38
C ALA A 84 -2.66 -3.80 7.13
N VAL A 85 -3.96 -3.89 6.85
CA VAL A 85 -4.49 -4.52 5.61
C VAL A 85 -3.88 -3.90 4.36
N MET A 86 -3.77 -2.58 4.32
CA MET A 86 -3.13 -1.91 3.19
C MET A 86 -1.63 -2.21 3.15
N LEU A 87 -0.95 -2.11 4.30
CA LEU A 87 0.49 -2.26 4.41
C LEU A 87 0.99 -3.64 3.95
N VAL A 88 0.36 -4.72 4.41
CA VAL A 88 0.78 -6.10 4.08
C VAL A 88 0.72 -6.39 2.58
N ARG A 89 -0.08 -5.60 1.83
CA ARG A 89 -0.28 -5.73 0.39
C ARG A 89 0.69 -4.93 -0.46
N VAL A 90 1.17 -3.80 0.05
CA VAL A 90 2.01 -2.84 -0.72
C VAL A 90 3.50 -3.02 -0.51
N LEU A 91 3.91 -3.82 0.48
CA LEU A 91 5.31 -4.18 0.72
C LEU A 91 5.69 -5.43 -0.06
N ILE A 92 6.71 -5.31 -0.88
CA ILE A 92 7.17 -6.35 -1.81
C ILE A 92 8.62 -6.73 -1.48
N ASP A 93 8.90 -8.04 -1.45
CA ASP A 93 10.26 -8.56 -1.33
C ASP A 93 11.03 -8.29 -2.64
N PRO A 94 12.14 -7.52 -2.60
CA PRO A 94 12.94 -7.22 -3.80
C PRO A 94 13.59 -8.45 -4.46
N LYS A 95 13.66 -9.61 -3.78
CA LYS A 95 14.26 -10.83 -4.32
C LYS A 95 13.26 -11.66 -5.11
N THR A 96 12.03 -11.76 -4.63
CA THR A 96 10.99 -12.61 -5.24
C THR A 96 10.01 -11.80 -6.08
N ASN A 97 9.90 -10.49 -5.83
CA ASN A 97 8.83 -9.61 -6.32
C ASN A 97 7.42 -10.00 -5.85
N GLU A 98 7.32 -10.75 -4.75
CA GLU A 98 6.06 -11.13 -4.11
C GLU A 98 5.79 -10.27 -2.88
N ARG A 99 4.54 -10.27 -2.39
CA ARG A 99 4.20 -9.59 -1.13
C ARG A 99 5.09 -10.12 0.00
N LEU A 100 5.65 -9.19 0.78
CA LEU A 100 6.48 -9.52 1.94
C LEU A 100 5.65 -10.14 3.07
N PHE A 101 4.38 -9.78 3.14
CA PHE A 101 3.40 -10.27 4.10
C PHE A 101 2.19 -10.88 3.37
N SER A 102 1.46 -11.71 4.09
CA SER A 102 0.16 -12.26 3.67
C SER A 102 -0.98 -11.52 4.37
N ASP A 103 -2.21 -11.81 3.96
CA ASP A 103 -3.40 -11.26 4.62
C ASP A 103 -3.59 -11.84 6.04
N ASP A 104 -3.00 -13.00 6.35
CA ASP A 104 -3.02 -13.61 7.68
C ASP A 104 -2.14 -12.84 8.69
N ASP A 105 -1.23 -11.98 8.21
CA ASP A 105 -0.31 -11.21 9.06
C ASP A 105 -0.92 -9.89 9.56
N VAL A 106 -2.15 -9.54 9.14
CA VAL A 106 -2.80 -8.25 9.44
C VAL A 106 -2.85 -7.97 10.94
N ASP A 107 -3.33 -8.93 11.74
CA ASP A 107 -3.50 -8.72 13.18
C ASP A 107 -2.14 -8.57 13.88
N ALA A 108 -1.12 -9.30 13.42
CA ALA A 108 0.24 -9.19 13.95
C ALA A 108 0.88 -7.83 13.62
N VAL A 109 0.68 -7.33 12.40
CA VAL A 109 1.16 -6.00 11.97
C VAL A 109 0.42 -4.88 12.70
N ALA A 110 -0.89 -5.00 12.88
CA ALA A 110 -1.70 -4.04 13.62
C ALA A 110 -1.30 -3.99 15.11
N ALA A 111 -1.10 -5.14 15.75
CA ALA A 111 -0.66 -5.20 17.15
C ALA A 111 0.73 -4.61 17.37
N GLY A 112 1.61 -4.70 16.36
CA GLY A 112 2.95 -4.12 16.37
C GLY A 112 3.02 -2.73 15.71
N TRP A 113 1.89 -2.06 15.50
CA TRP A 113 1.86 -0.85 14.70
C TRP A 113 2.78 0.24 15.25
N GLY A 114 3.38 1.01 14.35
CA GLY A 114 4.26 2.09 14.74
C GLY A 114 4.71 2.98 13.59
N PRO A 115 5.47 4.05 13.90
CA PRO A 115 5.80 5.08 12.91
C PRO A 115 6.58 4.58 11.70
N VAL A 116 7.34 3.49 11.84
CA VAL A 116 8.07 2.88 10.72
C VAL A 116 7.10 2.35 9.66
N TYR A 117 6.05 1.63 10.07
CA TYR A 117 5.01 1.14 9.18
C TYR A 117 4.22 2.28 8.55
N GLY A 118 3.87 3.29 9.33
CA GLY A 118 3.22 4.50 8.82
C GLY A 118 4.01 5.19 7.69
N ARG A 119 5.35 5.24 7.78
CA ARG A 119 6.18 5.82 6.71
C ARG A 119 6.14 5.01 5.40
N TYR A 120 6.08 3.69 5.48
CA TYR A 120 5.93 2.86 4.28
C TYR A 120 4.55 3.02 3.65
N LEU A 121 3.50 3.05 4.48
CA LEU A 121 2.15 3.25 3.99
C LEU A 121 1.98 4.63 3.34
N ALA A 122 2.49 5.69 3.97
CA ALA A 122 2.50 7.03 3.40
C ALA A 122 3.25 7.07 2.06
N ALA A 123 4.37 6.35 1.95
CA ALA A 123 5.10 6.20 0.70
C ALA A 123 4.27 5.52 -0.40
N ALA A 124 3.47 4.50 -0.07
CA ALA A 124 2.57 3.84 -1.02
C ALA A 124 1.47 4.79 -1.54
N PHE A 125 0.84 5.57 -0.64
CA PHE A 125 -0.16 6.56 -1.03
C PHE A 125 0.42 7.72 -1.85
N GLN A 126 1.62 8.18 -1.50
CA GLN A 126 2.32 9.18 -2.29
C GLN A 126 2.57 8.68 -3.72
N LEU A 127 2.95 7.40 -3.89
CA LEU A 127 3.10 6.79 -5.21
C LEU A 127 1.77 6.78 -5.96
N ALA A 128 0.65 6.51 -5.29
CA ALA A 128 -0.68 6.56 -5.88
C ALA A 128 -1.15 7.97 -6.30
N GLY A 129 -0.45 9.03 -5.88
CA GLY A 129 -0.87 10.41 -6.10
C GLY A 129 -1.91 10.90 -5.09
N ILE A 130 -2.04 10.19 -3.97
CA ILE A 130 -2.95 10.50 -2.87
C ILE A 130 -2.14 11.28 -1.82
N GLY A 131 -2.65 12.46 -1.41
CA GLY A 131 -2.04 13.24 -0.32
C GLY A 131 -2.13 12.52 1.03
N GLU A 132 -1.29 12.89 1.99
CA GLU A 132 -1.24 12.26 3.33
C GLU A 132 -2.59 12.40 4.07
N LYS A 133 -3.46 11.38 3.95
CA LYS A 133 -4.43 10.84 4.92
C LYS A 133 -5.34 9.79 4.25
N PRO A 134 -5.36 8.52 4.71
CA PRO A 134 -6.14 7.43 4.08
C PRO A 134 -7.65 7.70 3.97
N VAL A 135 -8.23 8.40 4.95
CA VAL A 135 -9.67 8.67 5.02
C VAL A 135 -10.12 9.73 4.00
N GLU A 136 -9.28 10.73 3.73
CA GLU A 136 -9.55 11.75 2.72
C GLU A 136 -9.36 11.21 1.29
N ALA A 137 -8.58 10.14 1.13
CA ALA A 137 -8.35 9.46 -0.14
C ALA A 137 -9.56 8.67 -0.63
N ALA A 138 -10.35 8.11 0.29
CA ALA A 138 -11.56 7.36 -0.02
C ALA A 138 -12.65 8.22 -0.68
N LYS A 139 -12.54 9.55 -0.62
CA LYS A 139 -13.46 10.48 -1.32
C LYS A 139 -13.17 10.60 -2.82
N LYS A 140 -12.09 10.00 -3.32
CA LYS A 140 -11.60 10.23 -4.69
C LYS A 140 -11.58 9.01 -5.60
N ASN A 141 -11.84 7.81 -5.07
CA ASN A 141 -11.85 6.54 -5.80
C ASN A 141 -13.09 5.74 -5.43
#